data_AF-A0A9E1KQF7-F1
#
_entry.id   AF-A0A9E1KQF7-F1
#
_cell.length_a   1.000
_cell.length_b   1.000
_cell.length_c   1.000
_cell.angle_alpha   90.00
_cell.angle_beta   90.00
_cell.angle_gamma   90.00
#
_symmetry.space_group_name_H-M   'P 1'
#
loop_
_entity.id
_entity.type
_entity.pdbx_description
1 polymer ?
#
loop_
_entity_poly.entity_id
_entity_poly.type
_entity_poly.pdbx_seq_one_letter_code
_entity_poly.pdbx_strand_id
1 'polypeptide(L)'
;MSELTSYKQKKDFFSRILTVYGRTAVQEALLDSNLPCYALHLAERNRETESIAKIRALAESRDIPVKTHSRAALARISRNG
;
A
#
# COMPACT_ATOMS: atom_id res chain seq x y z
N MET A 1 -0.37 3.94 31.44
CA MET A 1 0.21 2.80 30.70
C MET A 1 -0.47 2.68 29.32
N SER A 2 -0.26 3.63 28.39
CA SER A 2 -1.24 3.77 27.28
C SER A 2 -0.71 4.09 25.88
N GLU A 3 0.57 4.40 25.67
CA GLU A 3 1.09 4.73 24.33
C GLU A 3 2.14 3.74 23.81
N LEU A 4 3.01 3.26 24.70
CA LEU A 4 4.10 2.33 24.35
C LEU A 4 3.60 0.96 23.85
N THR A 5 2.47 0.48 24.38
CA THR A 5 1.83 -0.77 23.94
C THR A 5 1.28 -0.63 22.52
N SER A 6 0.59 0.49 22.22
CA SER A 6 0.03 0.81 20.90
C SER A 6 1.12 0.98 19.85
N TYR A 7 2.21 1.70 20.17
CA TYR A 7 3.35 1.85 19.26
C TYR A 7 4.04 0.50 18.99
N LYS A 8 4.30 -0.29 20.03
CA LYS A 8 4.94 -1.61 19.88
C LYS A 8 4.06 -2.56 19.05
N GLN A 9 2.76 -2.60 19.31
CA GLN A 9 1.80 -3.40 18.55
C GLN A 9 1.76 -2.99 17.08
N LYS A 10 1.70 -1.69 16.77
CA LYS A 10 1.77 -1.18 15.40
C LYS A 10 3.10 -1.56 14.73
N LYS A 11 4.22 -1.40 15.43
CA LYS A 11 5.54 -1.77 14.93
C LYS A 11 5.64 -3.27 14.63
N ASP A 12 5.17 -4.12 15.53
CA ASP A 12 5.18 -5.57 15.39
C ASP A 12 4.22 -6.07 14.28
N PHE A 13 3.14 -5.34 14.04
CA PHE A 13 2.25 -5.58 12.90
C PHE A 13 2.94 -5.23 11.58
N PHE A 14 3.46 -4.01 11.44
CA PHE A 14 4.10 -3.57 10.20
C PHE A 14 5.41 -4.31 9.89
N SER A 15 6.11 -4.83 10.90
CA SER A 15 7.32 -5.64 10.68
C SER A 15 7.03 -6.97 9.96
N ARG A 16 5.79 -7.45 10.01
CA ARG A 16 5.32 -8.66 9.32
C ARG A 16 4.73 -8.39 7.94
N ILE A 17 4.59 -7.12 7.55
CA ILE A 17 4.02 -6.73 6.26
C ILE A 17 5.14 -6.62 5.22
N LEU A 18 4.89 -7.23 4.06
CA LEU A 18 5.69 -7.02 2.87
C LEU A 18 5.06 -5.92 2.01
N THR A 19 5.87 -4.94 1.63
CA THR A 19 5.48 -3.95 0.61
C THR A 19 5.86 -4.49 -0.76
N VAL A 20 4.87 -4.65 -1.65
CA VAL A 20 5.10 -4.94 -3.07
C VAL A 20 5.02 -3.63 -3.84
N TYR A 21 5.91 -3.46 -4.83
CA TYR A 21 5.96 -2.26 -5.67
C TYR A 21 6.06 -2.63 -7.15
N GLY A 22 5.71 -1.68 -8.01
CA GLY A 22 5.59 -1.89 -9.45
C GLY A 22 4.14 -2.15 -9.86
N ARG A 23 3.72 -1.54 -10.97
CA ARG A 23 2.30 -1.53 -11.38
C ARG A 23 1.75 -2.94 -11.62
N THR A 24 2.50 -3.77 -12.34
CA THR A 24 2.10 -5.16 -12.63
C THR A 24 1.99 -5.98 -11.36
N ALA A 25 3.03 -6.00 -10.52
CA ALA A 25 3.03 -6.79 -9.28
C ALA A 25 1.91 -6.35 -8.32
N VAL A 26 1.64 -5.05 -8.21
CA VAL A 26 0.52 -4.53 -7.42
C VAL A 26 -0.83 -4.95 -8.01
N GLN A 27 -0.99 -4.91 -9.34
CA GLN A 27 -2.23 -5.35 -9.97
C GLN A 27 -2.48 -6.85 -9.74
N GLU A 28 -1.47 -7.71 -9.90
CA GLU A 28 -1.59 -9.15 -9.65
C GLU A 28 -1.94 -9.45 -8.18
N ALA A 29 -1.29 -8.76 -7.23
CA ALA A 29 -1.60 -8.88 -5.80
C ALA A 29 -3.04 -8.47 -5.48
N LEU A 30 -3.57 -7.45 -6.16
CA LEU A 30 -4.95 -7.01 -5.98
C LEU A 30 -5.98 -7.94 -6.64
N LEU A 31 -5.59 -8.64 -7.71
CA LEU A 31 -6.45 -9.63 -8.39
C LEU A 31 -6.58 -10.93 -7.58
N ASP A 32 -5.56 -11.31 -6.80
CA ASP A 32 -5.66 -12.45 -5.89
C ASP A 32 -6.49 -12.09 -4.65
N SER A 33 -7.73 -12.59 -4.61
CA SER A 33 -8.66 -12.38 -3.48
C SER A 33 -8.21 -13.04 -2.19
N ASN A 34 -7.37 -14.06 -2.25
CA ASN A 34 -6.86 -14.78 -1.07
C ASN A 34 -5.69 -14.05 -0.43
N LEU A 35 -5.04 -13.12 -1.14
CA LEU A 35 -3.91 -12.37 -0.62
C LEU A 35 -4.39 -11.18 0.23
N PRO A 36 -4.04 -11.11 1.53
CA PRO A 36 -4.39 -9.97 2.37
C PRO A 36 -3.64 -8.71 1.92
N CYS A 37 -4.41 -7.67 1.59
CA CYS A 37 -3.87 -6.38 1.18
C CYS A 37 -4.39 -5.29 2.13
N TYR A 38 -3.48 -4.57 2.78
CA TYR A 38 -3.82 -3.64 3.86
C TYR A 38 -3.93 -2.17 3.43
N ALA A 39 -3.22 -1.77 2.38
CA ALA A 39 -3.31 -0.43 1.80
C ALA A 39 -2.71 -0.40 0.40
N LEU A 40 -3.30 0.40 -0.49
CA LEU A 40 -2.68 0.82 -1.74
C LEU A 40 -2.05 2.20 -1.54
N HIS A 41 -0.76 2.33 -1.87
CA HIS A 41 -0.03 3.59 -1.78
C HIS A 41 0.28 4.14 -3.17
N LEU A 42 -0.24 5.33 -3.49
CA LEU A 42 -0.03 6.02 -4.76
C LEU A 42 0.75 7.32 -4.56
N ALA A 43 1.44 7.77 -5.62
CA ALA A 43 2.08 9.08 -5.60
C ALA A 43 1.02 10.17 -5.78
N GLU A 44 1.11 11.27 -5.03
CA GLU A 44 0.25 12.45 -5.18
C GLU A 44 0.25 13.01 -6.60
N ARG A 45 1.41 12.97 -7.27
CA ARG A 45 1.57 13.42 -8.66
C ARG A 45 1.77 12.25 -9.63
N ASN A 46 1.01 11.17 -9.45
CA ASN A 46 0.98 10.12 -10.47
C ASN A 46 0.24 10.64 -11.70
N ARG A 47 0.85 10.49 -12.88
CA ARG A 47 0.12 10.68 -14.14
C ARG A 47 -1.03 9.68 -14.16
N GLU A 48 -2.26 10.17 -14.31
CA GLU A 48 -3.40 9.28 -14.50
C GLU A 48 -3.21 8.54 -15.83
N THR A 49 -3.10 7.22 -15.70
CA THR A 49 -2.96 6.28 -16.80
C THR A 49 -3.95 5.16 -16.54
N GLU A 50 -4.36 4.45 -17.57
CA GLU A 50 -5.28 3.32 -17.46
C GLU A 50 -4.81 2.29 -16.41
N SER A 51 -3.50 2.03 -16.36
CA SER A 51 -2.91 1.15 -15.34
C SER A 51 -3.15 1.59 -13.89
N ILE A 52 -3.03 2.90 -13.61
CA ILE A 52 -3.27 3.44 -12.27
C ILE A 52 -4.76 3.46 -11.95
N ALA A 53 -5.62 3.80 -12.91
CA ALA A 53 -7.06 3.75 -12.74
C ALA A 53 -7.55 2.32 -12.42
N LYS A 54 -7.04 1.32 -13.14
CA LYS A 54 -7.37 -0.09 -12.91
C LYS A 54 -6.94 -0.56 -11.53
N ILE A 55 -5.70 -0.25 -11.12
CA ILE A 55 -5.19 -0.61 -9.78
C ILE A 55 -6.03 0.04 -8.68
N ARG A 56 -6.43 1.30 -8.85
CA ARG A 56 -7.29 2.02 -7.91
C ARG A 56 -8.66 1.37 -7.78
N ALA A 57 -9.31 1.07 -8.91
CA ALA A 57 -10.61 0.41 -8.95
C ALA A 57 -10.58 -0.98 -8.30
N LEU A 58 -9.52 -1.77 -8.53
CA LEU A 58 -9.35 -3.07 -7.87
C LEU A 58 -9.23 -2.92 -6.35
N ALA A 59 -8.45 -1.96 -5.86
CA ALA A 59 -8.34 -1.70 -4.43
C ALA A 59 -9.67 -1.26 -3.81
N GLU A 60 -10.37 -0.34 -4.45
CA GLU A 60 -11.69 0.15 -4.03
C GLU A 60 -12.73 -0.98 -4.00
N SER A 61 -12.74 -1.87 -5.00
CA SER A 61 -13.66 -3.02 -5.05
C SER A 61 -13.46 -4.04 -3.91
N ARG A 62 -12.30 -3.99 -3.24
CA ARG A 62 -11.93 -4.86 -2.11
C ARG A 62 -11.93 -4.12 -0.77
N ASP A 63 -12.46 -2.90 -0.73
CA ASP A 63 -12.42 -2.00 0.43
C ASP A 63 -11.00 -1.77 1.00
N ILE A 64 -9.99 -1.81 0.12
CA ILE A 64 -8.60 -1.58 0.50
C ILE A 64 -8.34 -0.07 0.52
N PRO A 65 -7.87 0.50 1.64
CA PRO A 65 -7.60 1.93 1.74
C PRO A 65 -6.57 2.41 0.69
N VAL A 66 -6.97 3.37 -0.13
CA VAL A 66 -6.09 4.05 -1.09
C VAL A 66 -5.52 5.32 -0.46
N LYS A 67 -4.19 5.43 -0.38
CA LYS A 67 -3.49 6.57 0.23
C LYS A 67 -2.54 7.21 -0.77
N THR A 68 -2.55 8.54 -0.84
CA THR A 68 -1.62 9.32 -1.65
C THR A 68 -0.47 9.84 -0.81
N HIS A 69 0.74 9.82 -1.38
CA HIS A 69 1.98 10.21 -0.71
C HIS A 69 2.92 10.97 -1.64
N SER A 70 3.81 11.76 -1.06
CA SER A 70 4.98 12.27 -1.78
C SER A 70 5.90 11.14 -2.24
N ARG A 71 6.74 11.40 -3.26
CA ARG A 71 7.74 10.42 -3.72
C ARG A 71 8.70 9.97 -2.61
N ALA A 72 9.15 10.90 -1.77
CA ALA A 72 10.05 10.59 -0.66
C ALA A 72 9.39 9.69 0.39
N ALA A 73 8.10 9.90 0.67
CA ALA A 73 7.34 9.03 1.56
C ALA A 73 7.17 7.61 0.98
N LEU A 74 6.89 7.48 -0.33
CA LEU A 74 6.80 6.17 -0.99
C LEU A 74 8.12 5.39 -0.97
N ALA A 75 9.26 6.05 -1.17
CA ALA A 75 10.58 5.42 -1.06
C ALA A 75 10.76 4.79 0.34
N ARG A 76 10.43 5.54 1.39
CA ARG A 76 10.47 5.04 2.78
C ARG A 76 9.52 3.87 3.04
N ILE A 77 8.29 3.93 2.52
CA ILE A 77 7.27 2.87 2.69
C ILE A 77 7.67 1.58 1.96
N SER A 78 8.20 1.71 0.74
CA SER A 78 8.67 0.56 -0.05
C SER A 78 9.98 -0.02 0.47
N ARG A 79 10.70 0.72 1.32
CA ARG A 79 12.09 0.42 1.71
C ARG A 79 13.03 0.34 0.50
N ASN A 80 12.62 0.89 -0.64
CA ASN A 80 13.51 1.16 -1.76
C ASN A 80 14.16 2.51 -1.48
N GLY A 81 15.41 2.47 -1.01
CA GLY A 81 16.30 3.63 -0.91
C GLY A 81 16.70 4.12 -2.28
#